data_AF-A0A947T2Z8-F1
#
_entry.id   AF-A0A947T2Z8-F1
#
_cell.length_a   1.000
_cell.length_b   1.000
_cell.length_c   1.000
_cell.angle_alpha   90.00
_cell.angle_beta   90.00
_cell.angle_gamma   90.00
#
_symmetry.space_group_name_H-M   'P 1'
#
loop_
_entity.id
_entity.type
_entity.pdbx_description
1 polymer ?
#
loop_
_entity_poly.entity_id
_entity_poly.type
_entity_poly.pdbx_seq_one_letter_code
_entity_poly.pdbx_strand_id
1 'polypeptide(L)'
;MLMAVLPLAAATPALAGGPVAFDMVGSASQNLTSYTNPYSGAFSSAADGFDKYQRSVSPSIPYAVLDDSLSIYTGDTLGIIKDGNTDIFFGVTDTENGDNSGPISATWVFDISGASDLSLSIDMGAMGDFETADYFTWEYSIDGGATQTAFA
;
A
#
# COMPACT_ATOMS: atom_id res chain seq x y z
N MET A 1 4.42 20.52 -61.13
CA MET A 1 4.01 20.85 -59.75
C MET A 1 4.34 19.63 -58.90
N LEU A 2 5.45 19.68 -58.17
CA LEU A 2 5.98 18.56 -57.39
C LEU A 2 5.37 18.67 -55.98
N MET A 3 4.37 17.85 -55.66
CA MET A 3 3.90 17.72 -54.28
C MET A 3 4.83 16.74 -53.55
N ALA A 4 5.70 17.30 -52.70
CA ALA A 4 6.40 16.52 -51.69
C ALA A 4 5.40 16.25 -50.54
N VAL A 5 5.02 14.98 -50.35
CA VAL A 5 4.29 14.54 -49.17
C VAL A 5 5.34 14.30 -48.08
N LEU A 6 5.37 15.17 -47.07
CA LEU A 6 6.17 14.97 -45.87
C LEU A 6 5.63 13.70 -45.16
N PRO A 7 6.47 12.72 -44.79
CA PRO A 7 5.99 11.65 -43.92
C PRO A 7 5.58 12.29 -42.60
N LEU A 8 4.32 12.10 -42.22
CA LEU A 8 3.84 12.35 -40.87
C LEU A 8 4.67 11.45 -39.96
N ALA A 9 5.66 12.02 -39.27
CA ALA A 9 6.31 11.33 -38.17
C ALA A 9 5.20 10.92 -37.20
N ALA A 10 4.99 9.61 -37.06
CA ALA A 10 4.20 9.10 -35.96
C ALA A 10 4.80 9.71 -34.70
N ALA A 11 4.00 10.48 -33.96
CA ALA A 11 4.38 10.87 -32.63
C ALA A 11 4.65 9.57 -31.88
N THR A 12 5.90 9.30 -31.55
CA THR A 12 6.21 8.39 -30.45
C THR A 12 5.40 8.92 -29.28
N PRO A 13 4.45 8.15 -28.71
CA PRO A 13 3.83 8.59 -27.48
C PRO A 13 4.98 8.83 -26.51
N ALA A 14 5.03 10.05 -25.97
CA ALA A 14 5.85 10.31 -24.79
C ALA A 14 5.48 9.22 -23.77
N LEU A 15 6.48 8.57 -23.19
CA LEU A 15 6.30 7.78 -21.97
C LEU A 15 5.60 8.70 -20.98
N ALA A 16 4.28 8.56 -20.85
CA ALA A 16 3.55 9.16 -19.76
C ALA A 16 4.00 8.36 -18.53
N GLY A 17 5.03 8.87 -17.86
CA GLY A 17 5.71 8.25 -16.72
C GLY A 17 4.81 8.20 -15.48
N GLY A 18 3.70 7.48 -15.59
CA GLY A 18 2.85 7.08 -14.49
C GLY A 18 3.23 5.68 -13.99
N PRO A 19 2.71 5.27 -12.82
CA PRO A 19 2.93 3.94 -12.30
C PRO A 19 2.41 2.88 -13.29
N VAL A 20 3.22 1.85 -13.55
CA VAL A 20 2.83 0.74 -14.42
C VAL A 20 1.89 -0.23 -13.72
N ALA A 21 1.95 -0.31 -12.39
CA ALA A 21 1.04 -1.06 -11.54
C ALA A 21 0.98 -0.41 -10.16
N PHE A 22 -0.17 -0.44 -9.51
CA PHE A 22 -0.35 0.11 -8.17
C PHE A 22 -1.60 -0.43 -7.51
N ASP A 23 -1.69 -0.20 -6.21
CA ASP A 23 -2.87 -0.45 -5.42
C ASP A 23 -3.08 0.71 -4.42
N MET A 24 -4.34 0.96 -4.06
CA MET A 24 -4.76 2.00 -3.10
C MET A 24 -4.47 3.46 -3.49
N VAL A 25 -3.97 3.75 -4.70
CA VAL A 25 -3.74 5.12 -5.16
C VAL A 25 -5.08 5.76 -5.50
N GLY A 26 -5.53 6.71 -4.67
CA GLY A 26 -6.86 7.31 -4.82
C GLY A 26 -7.98 6.27 -4.73
N SER A 27 -7.79 5.25 -3.87
CA SER A 27 -8.69 4.09 -3.74
C SER A 27 -8.86 3.25 -5.02
N ALA A 28 -7.94 3.38 -5.98
CA ALA A 28 -7.92 2.60 -7.20
C ALA A 28 -6.70 1.67 -7.27
N SER A 29 -6.78 0.70 -8.17
CA SER A 29 -5.68 -0.22 -8.48
C SER A 29 -5.47 -0.29 -9.99
N GLN A 30 -4.23 -0.48 -10.42
CA GLN A 30 -3.86 -0.73 -11.82
C GLN A 30 -3.00 -1.97 -11.88
N ASN A 31 -3.35 -2.88 -12.80
CA ASN A 31 -2.64 -4.13 -13.04
C ASN A 31 -2.45 -5.01 -11.79
N LEU A 32 -3.24 -4.80 -10.72
CA LEU A 32 -3.30 -5.71 -9.59
C LEU A 32 -4.03 -6.98 -10.02
N THR A 33 -3.33 -8.11 -10.06
CA THR A 33 -3.92 -9.40 -10.40
C THR A 33 -4.48 -10.09 -9.16
N SER A 34 -3.80 -9.96 -8.01
CA SER A 34 -4.32 -10.44 -6.73
C SER A 34 -3.75 -9.67 -5.54
N TYR A 35 -4.54 -9.65 -4.48
CA TYR A 35 -4.13 -9.24 -3.14
C TYR A 35 -4.60 -10.30 -2.14
N THR A 36 -3.70 -10.73 -1.26
CA THR A 36 -3.99 -11.72 -0.22
C THR A 36 -3.48 -11.22 1.12
N ASN A 37 -4.36 -11.19 2.11
CA ASN A 37 -4.01 -10.92 3.50
C ASN A 37 -4.77 -11.89 4.41
N PRO A 38 -4.12 -12.88 5.02
CA PRO A 38 -4.78 -13.83 5.90
C PRO A 38 -5.15 -13.23 7.27
N TYR A 39 -4.73 -12.00 7.56
CA TYR A 39 -4.96 -11.31 8.84
C TYR A 39 -6.09 -10.28 8.78
N SER A 40 -6.87 -10.26 7.69
CA SER A 40 -8.03 -9.37 7.57
C SER A 40 -9.06 -9.67 8.68
N GLY A 41 -9.28 -8.68 9.55
CA GLY A 41 -10.15 -8.82 10.73
C GLY A 41 -9.67 -9.86 11.75
N ALA A 42 -8.39 -10.20 11.78
CA ALA A 42 -7.85 -11.25 12.66
C ALA A 42 -7.61 -10.80 14.11
N PHE A 43 -7.60 -9.50 14.38
CA PHE A 43 -7.23 -8.94 15.68
C PHE A 43 -8.45 -8.70 16.57
N SER A 44 -8.35 -9.09 17.83
CA SER A 44 -9.43 -9.02 18.83
C SER A 44 -9.49 -7.66 19.54
N SER A 45 -8.34 -6.99 19.68
CA SER A 45 -8.22 -5.64 20.19
C SER A 45 -8.61 -4.62 19.12
N ALA A 46 -9.34 -3.57 19.53
CA ALA A 46 -9.66 -2.46 18.65
C ALA A 46 -8.47 -1.51 18.41
N ALA A 47 -7.33 -1.76 19.06
CA ALA A 47 -6.09 -1.01 18.90
C ALA A 47 -5.14 -1.63 17.87
N ASP A 48 -5.36 -2.90 17.50
CA ASP A 48 -4.40 -3.73 16.78
C ASP A 48 -4.90 -3.95 15.35
N GLY A 49 -4.00 -4.05 14.38
CA GLY A 49 -4.42 -4.40 13.04
C GLY A 49 -3.30 -4.52 12.01
N PHE A 50 -3.62 -5.26 10.95
CA PHE A 50 -2.78 -5.44 9.78
C PHE A 50 -3.69 -5.68 8.56
N ASP A 51 -4.22 -4.60 7.98
CA ASP A 51 -5.17 -4.71 6.87
C ASP A 51 -5.30 -3.43 6.03
N LYS A 52 -6.03 -3.54 4.92
CA LYS A 52 -6.56 -2.39 4.19
C LYS A 52 -7.75 -1.80 4.93
N TYR A 53 -7.68 -0.51 5.22
CA TYR A 53 -8.74 0.25 5.88
C TYR A 53 -9.17 1.45 5.04
N GLN A 54 -10.40 1.88 5.25
CA GLN A 54 -10.93 3.10 4.67
C GLN A 54 -11.92 3.74 5.63
N ARG A 55 -11.70 5.01 5.99
CA ARG A 55 -12.59 5.76 6.88
C ARG A 55 -14.01 5.77 6.32
N SER A 56 -15.00 5.59 7.21
CA SER A 56 -16.43 5.51 6.90
C SER A 56 -16.87 4.33 6.00
N VAL A 57 -15.97 3.43 5.62
CA VAL A 57 -16.26 2.23 4.82
C VAL A 57 -15.92 0.95 5.57
N SER A 58 -14.72 0.88 6.16
CA SER A 58 -14.33 -0.25 7.00
C SER A 58 -15.22 -0.33 8.24
N PRO A 59 -15.68 -1.53 8.65
CA PRO A 59 -16.53 -1.70 9.83
C PRO A 59 -15.83 -1.31 11.13
N SER A 60 -14.51 -1.48 11.18
CA SER A 60 -13.63 -1.02 12.23
C SER A 60 -12.27 -0.66 11.63
N ILE A 61 -11.56 0.26 12.29
CA ILE A 61 -10.18 0.62 11.99
C ILE A 61 -9.47 0.72 13.33
N PRO A 62 -8.24 0.21 13.47
CA PRO A 62 -7.49 0.33 14.72
C PRO A 62 -7.35 1.80 15.10
N TYR A 63 -7.78 2.19 16.30
CA TYR A 63 -7.78 3.61 16.66
C TYR A 63 -6.36 4.19 16.72
N ALA A 64 -5.35 3.35 16.98
CA ALA A 64 -3.95 3.78 17.10
C ALA A 64 -3.36 4.32 15.77
N VAL A 65 -3.89 3.91 14.61
CA VAL A 65 -3.40 4.42 13.30
C VAL A 65 -4.12 5.70 12.86
N LEU A 66 -5.26 6.02 13.47
CA LEU A 66 -6.09 7.17 13.13
C LEU A 66 -5.64 8.40 13.93
N ASP A 67 -5.49 9.54 13.24
CA ASP A 67 -5.31 10.85 13.87
C ASP A 67 -6.63 11.62 13.82
N ASP A 68 -7.32 11.64 14.97
CA ASP A 68 -8.58 12.33 15.21
C ASP A 68 -8.42 13.59 16.08
N SER A 69 -7.19 14.07 16.27
CA SER A 69 -6.83 15.20 17.16
C SER A 69 -7.51 16.53 16.77
N LEU A 70 -7.95 16.64 15.51
CA LEU A 70 -8.67 17.80 14.97
C LEU A 70 -10.17 17.53 14.71
N SER A 71 -10.70 16.40 15.20
CA SER A 71 -12.06 15.96 14.91
C SER A 71 -12.76 15.37 16.15
N ILE A 72 -13.20 14.11 16.08
CA ILE A 72 -14.04 13.43 17.07
C ILE A 72 -13.34 13.18 18.41
N TYR A 73 -12.01 13.28 18.46
CA TYR A 73 -11.23 13.07 19.68
C TYR A 73 -10.05 14.02 19.78
N THR A 74 -10.27 15.23 20.26
CA THR A 74 -9.21 16.26 20.40
C THR A 74 -8.11 15.93 21.41
N GLY A 75 -8.30 14.86 22.20
CA GLY A 75 -7.28 14.32 23.10
C GLY A 75 -6.40 13.26 22.44
N ASP A 76 -6.62 12.96 21.16
CA ASP A 76 -5.80 12.05 20.41
C ASP A 76 -4.38 12.61 20.28
N THR A 77 -3.41 11.75 20.59
CA THR A 77 -1.97 12.05 20.48
C THR A 77 -1.25 10.99 19.65
N LEU A 78 -2.00 10.09 19.02
CA LEU A 78 -1.51 9.00 18.19
C LEU A 78 -2.04 9.16 16.75
N GLY A 79 -1.75 8.15 15.92
CA GLY A 79 -2.13 8.09 14.52
C GLY A 79 -1.33 8.97 13.57
N ILE A 80 -1.49 8.63 12.29
CA ILE A 80 -0.98 9.42 11.15
C ILE A 80 -2.06 9.61 10.08
N ILE A 81 -3.08 8.74 10.06
CA ILE A 81 -4.17 8.80 9.10
C ILE A 81 -5.18 9.82 9.58
N LYS A 82 -5.08 11.03 9.03
CA LYS A 82 -5.94 12.16 9.34
C LYS A 82 -7.41 11.85 9.11
N ASP A 83 -8.29 12.47 9.87
CA ASP A 83 -9.75 12.39 9.68
C ASP A 83 -10.21 12.69 8.24
N GLY A 84 -9.51 13.59 7.53
CA GLY A 84 -9.81 13.91 6.13
C GLY A 84 -9.39 12.86 5.10
N ASN A 85 -8.69 11.78 5.48
CA ASN A 85 -8.28 10.73 4.56
C ASN A 85 -9.45 9.77 4.29
N THR A 86 -10.12 9.96 3.16
CA THR A 86 -11.20 9.07 2.71
C THR A 86 -10.73 7.93 1.82
N ASP A 87 -9.44 7.90 1.49
CA ASP A 87 -8.87 6.87 0.62
C ASP A 87 -8.54 5.58 1.38
N ILE A 88 -8.50 4.47 0.65
CA ILE A 88 -8.01 3.19 1.17
C ILE A 88 -6.52 3.34 1.52
N PHE A 89 -6.11 2.84 2.67
CA PHE A 89 -4.72 2.76 3.10
C PHE A 89 -4.43 1.40 3.73
N PHE A 90 -3.17 0.98 3.76
CA PHE A 90 -2.75 -0.19 4.53
C PHE A 90 -2.29 0.27 5.92
N GLY A 91 -2.97 -0.20 6.97
CA GLY A 91 -2.70 0.16 8.36
C GLY A 91 -2.06 -0.98 9.12
N VAL A 92 -1.02 -0.67 9.90
CA VAL A 92 -0.33 -1.64 10.76
C VAL A 92 -0.15 -1.08 12.16
N THR A 93 -0.53 -1.85 13.18
CA THR A 93 -0.29 -1.52 14.58
C THR A 93 -0.42 -2.74 15.48
N ASP A 94 0.45 -2.82 16.49
CA ASP A 94 0.49 -3.85 17.55
C ASP A 94 0.26 -5.29 17.04
N THR A 95 1.12 -5.72 16.10
CA THR A 95 0.97 -7.03 15.47
C THR A 95 1.55 -8.17 16.28
N GLU A 96 2.43 -7.92 17.25
CA GLU A 96 2.98 -8.96 18.12
C GLU A 96 2.09 -9.12 19.36
N ASN A 97 1.11 -10.03 19.27
CA ASN A 97 0.14 -10.23 20.35
C ASN A 97 -0.34 -11.70 20.41
N GLY A 98 -1.42 -11.96 21.16
CA GLY A 98 -1.98 -13.29 21.34
C GLY A 98 -2.84 -13.81 20.17
N ASP A 99 -3.15 -12.98 19.17
CA ASP A 99 -4.04 -13.32 18.05
C ASP A 99 -3.29 -13.97 16.88
N ASN A 100 -1.97 -13.83 16.84
CA ASN A 100 -1.11 -14.42 15.81
C ASN A 100 0.23 -14.89 16.41
N SER A 101 1.12 -15.43 15.58
CA SER A 101 2.43 -15.92 16.01
C SER A 101 3.46 -15.71 14.92
N GLY A 102 4.58 -15.09 15.30
CA GLY A 102 5.68 -14.81 14.39
C GLY A 102 5.36 -13.70 13.39
N PRO A 103 6.23 -13.51 12.39
CA PRO A 103 6.06 -12.44 11.41
C PRO A 103 4.81 -12.68 10.56
N ILE A 104 4.02 -11.63 10.38
CA ILE A 104 2.82 -11.64 9.55
C ILE A 104 3.08 -10.95 8.21
N SER A 105 2.33 -11.32 7.18
CA SER A 105 2.53 -10.77 5.83
C SER A 105 1.24 -10.69 5.02
N ALA A 106 1.22 -9.74 4.09
CA ALA A 106 0.25 -9.62 3.03
C ALA A 106 0.99 -9.61 1.68
N THR A 107 0.34 -10.07 0.62
CA THR A 107 0.94 -10.22 -0.71
C THR A 107 0.12 -9.48 -1.75
N TRP A 108 0.82 -8.72 -2.59
CA TRP A 108 0.28 -8.12 -3.80
C TRP A 108 0.96 -8.76 -5.00
N VAL A 109 0.17 -9.10 -6.02
CA VAL A 109 0.68 -9.59 -7.31
C VAL A 109 0.22 -8.62 -8.40
N PHE A 110 1.18 -8.13 -9.18
CA PHE A 110 0.93 -7.17 -10.25
C PHE A 110 1.34 -7.76 -11.61
N ASP A 111 0.58 -7.43 -12.65
CA ASP A 111 1.02 -7.59 -14.03
C ASP A 111 1.89 -6.40 -14.44
N ILE A 112 3.17 -6.65 -14.66
CA ILE A 112 4.15 -5.66 -15.11
C ILE A 112 4.60 -5.92 -16.56
N SER A 113 3.84 -6.72 -17.33
CA SER A 113 4.16 -7.08 -18.70
C SER A 113 4.38 -5.86 -19.59
N GLY A 114 5.49 -5.86 -20.33
CA GLY A 114 5.86 -4.78 -21.23
C GLY A 114 6.49 -3.56 -20.56
N ALA A 115 6.68 -3.57 -19.23
CA ALA A 115 7.45 -2.56 -18.52
C ALA A 115 8.93 -2.97 -18.37
N SER A 116 9.80 -1.96 -18.25
CA SER A 116 11.22 -2.10 -17.91
C SER A 116 11.61 -1.00 -16.93
N ASP A 117 12.82 -1.09 -16.36
CA ASP A 117 13.40 -0.03 -15.51
C ASP A 117 12.51 0.35 -14.32
N LEU A 118 11.99 -0.67 -13.63
CA LEU A 118 11.01 -0.53 -12.57
C LEU A 118 11.58 0.14 -11.31
N SER A 119 10.74 0.95 -10.67
CA SER A 119 10.96 1.49 -9.33
C SER A 119 9.82 1.09 -8.40
N LEU A 120 10.12 0.79 -7.14
CA LEU A 120 9.14 0.48 -6.11
C LEU A 120 9.01 1.66 -5.13
N SER A 121 7.77 2.06 -4.84
CA SER A 121 7.41 3.03 -3.82
C SER A 121 6.27 2.47 -2.98
N ILE A 122 6.33 2.71 -1.67
CA ILE A 122 5.40 2.15 -0.68
C ILE A 122 5.06 3.25 0.31
N ASP A 123 3.77 3.36 0.64
CA ASP A 123 3.26 4.22 1.70
C ASP A 123 2.31 3.40 2.57
N MET A 124 2.49 3.47 3.89
CA MET A 124 1.71 2.71 4.88
C MET A 124 1.53 3.51 6.16
N GLY A 125 0.36 3.37 6.79
CA GLY A 125 0.10 3.94 8.10
C GLY A 125 0.52 2.97 9.19
N ALA A 126 1.73 3.13 9.74
CA ALA A 126 2.23 2.30 10.84
C ALA A 126 2.23 3.08 12.16
N MET A 127 1.75 2.47 13.25
CA MET A 127 1.85 3.00 14.61
C MET A 127 2.21 1.90 15.60
N GLY A 128 3.10 2.21 16.54
CA GLY A 128 3.53 1.32 17.61
C GLY A 128 4.56 2.01 18.50
N ASP A 129 5.06 1.28 19.48
CA ASP A 129 6.18 1.66 20.35
C ASP A 129 7.56 1.48 19.68
N PHE A 130 7.59 0.81 18.51
CA PHE A 130 8.74 0.71 17.58
C PHE A 130 10.02 0.29 18.30
N GLU A 131 9.98 -0.89 18.90
CA GLU A 131 11.09 -1.51 19.60
C GLU A 131 12.25 -1.80 18.64
N THR A 132 13.44 -2.01 19.20
CA THR A 132 14.62 -2.40 18.41
C THR A 132 14.43 -3.73 17.67
N ALA A 133 13.54 -4.58 18.16
CA ALA A 133 13.25 -5.87 17.57
C ALA A 133 12.19 -5.81 16.47
N ASP A 134 11.49 -4.69 16.32
CA ASP A 134 10.45 -4.51 15.31
C ASP A 134 11.07 -4.27 13.94
N TYR A 135 10.49 -4.89 12.92
CA TYR A 135 10.96 -4.74 11.56
C TYR A 135 9.82 -4.84 10.55
N PHE A 136 10.02 -4.17 9.42
CA PHE A 136 9.22 -4.35 8.21
C PHE A 136 10.15 -4.80 7.09
N THR A 137 9.96 -6.03 6.61
CA THR A 137 10.67 -6.52 5.44
C THR A 137 9.75 -6.47 4.23
N TRP A 138 10.22 -5.83 3.17
CA TRP A 138 9.55 -5.82 1.88
C TRP A 138 10.31 -6.69 0.91
N GLU A 139 9.65 -7.73 0.42
CA GLU A 139 10.24 -8.69 -0.50
C GLU A 139 9.47 -8.72 -1.83
N TYR A 140 10.17 -9.06 -2.91
CA TYR A 140 9.56 -9.22 -4.23
C TYR A 140 10.16 -10.42 -4.97
N SER A 141 9.39 -10.97 -5.89
CA SER A 141 9.84 -11.92 -6.91
C SER A 141 9.17 -11.54 -8.23
N ILE A 142 9.92 -11.63 -9.33
CA ILE A 142 9.44 -11.34 -10.68
C ILE A 142 9.46 -12.64 -11.48
N ASP A 143 8.34 -12.96 -12.14
CA ASP A 143 8.19 -14.10 -13.05
C ASP A 143 8.59 -15.47 -12.44
N GLY A 144 8.32 -15.66 -11.15
CA GLY A 144 8.67 -16.88 -10.42
C GLY A 144 10.17 -17.04 -10.13
N GLY A 145 10.95 -15.97 -10.28
CA GLY A 145 12.35 -15.91 -9.89
C GLY A 145 12.56 -16.01 -8.37
N ALA A 146 13.82 -15.93 -7.95
CA ALA A 146 14.17 -15.91 -6.54
C ALA A 146 13.59 -14.67 -5.84
N THR A 147 13.15 -14.84 -4.60
CA THR A 147 12.74 -13.72 -3.73
C THR A 147 13.94 -12.84 -3.39
N GLN A 148 13.73 -11.53 -3.48
CA GLN A 148 14.72 -10.49 -3.17
C GLN A 148 14.13 -9.51 -2.15
N THR A 149 14.97 -9.01 -1.24
CA THR A 149 14.59 -7.94 -0.32
C THR A 149 14.70 -6.58 -1.02
N ALA A 150 13.62 -5.80 -1.03
CA ALA A 150 13.61 -4.42 -1.48
C ALA A 150 14.00 -3.45 -0.36
N PHE A 151 13.42 -3.65 0.84
CA PHE A 151 13.64 -2.84 2.04
C PHE A 151 13.64 -3.75 3.27
N ALA A 152 14.47 -3.44 4.26
CA ALA A 152 14.59 -4.11 5.56
C ALA A 152 14.96 -3.10 6.65
#